data_AF-B0NA45-F1
#
_entry.id   AF-B0NA45-F1
#
_cell.length_a   1.000
_cell.length_b   1.000
_cell.length_c   1.000
_cell.angle_alpha   90.00
_cell.angle_beta   90.00
_cell.angle_gamma   90.00
#
_symmetry.space_group_name_H-M   'P 1'
#
loop_
_entity.id
_entity.type
_entity.pdbx_description
1 polymer ?
#
loop_
_entity_poly.entity_id
_entity_poly.type
_entity_poly.pdbx_seq_one_letter_code
_entity_poly.pdbx_strand_id
1 'polypeptide(L)'
;MVGQIELEDYLKSINRESLNILDYIPTGRMNAITRHALAIRTGISDRQVRDLIHYARRDIPILNMQDGRGYFIPDMNDDVERGMLAAYVRQEENRLRSIGWSLASARQTCRNCGIDWRASRNGIVEKARRAGIRKGA
;
A
#
# COMPACT_ATOMS: atom_id res chain seq x y z
N MET A 1 -43.40 -8.58 17.41
CA MET A 1 -42.77 -7.46 18.15
C MET A 1 -41.58 -7.03 17.31
N VAL A 2 -41.70 -5.95 16.53
CA VAL A 2 -40.64 -5.50 15.62
C VAL A 2 -39.54 -4.92 16.50
N GLY A 3 -38.43 -5.65 16.63
CA GLY A 3 -37.33 -5.28 17.51
C GLY A 3 -36.75 -3.93 17.09
N GLN A 4 -36.67 -3.00 18.05
CA GLN A 4 -35.82 -1.83 17.93
C GLN A 4 -34.41 -2.31 17.62
N ILE A 5 -33.95 -2.07 16.40
CA ILE A 5 -32.54 -2.15 16.08
C ILE A 5 -31.92 -0.90 16.71
N GLU A 6 -30.97 -1.10 17.61
CA GLU A 6 -30.18 0.00 18.18
C GLU A 6 -29.60 0.83 17.04
N LEU A 7 -29.69 2.15 17.15
CA LEU A 7 -29.24 3.07 16.09
C LEU A 7 -27.78 2.77 15.71
N GLU A 8 -26.97 2.35 16.68
CA GLU A 8 -25.59 1.91 16.47
C GLU A 8 -25.48 0.67 15.58
N ASP A 9 -26.34 -0.33 15.76
CA ASP A 9 -26.34 -1.56 14.97
C ASP A 9 -26.91 -1.31 13.57
N TYR A 10 -27.90 -0.43 13.44
CA TYR A 10 -28.37 0.07 12.14
C TYR A 10 -27.27 0.82 11.39
N LEU A 11 -26.57 1.74 12.05
CA LEU A 11 -25.44 2.49 11.48
C LEU A 11 -24.27 1.56 11.11
N LYS A 12 -23.97 0.55 11.93
CA LYS A 12 -22.98 -0.51 11.60
C LYS A 12 -23.43 -1.37 10.42
N SER A 13 -24.73 -1.64 10.30
CA SER A 13 -25.27 -2.43 9.18
C SER A 13 -25.27 -1.66 7.86
N ILE A 14 -25.44 -0.33 7.90
CA ILE A 14 -25.28 0.55 6.73
C ILE A 14 -23.80 0.71 6.38
N ASN A 15 -22.93 0.87 7.37
CA ASN A 15 -21.47 0.98 7.18
C ASN A 15 -20.79 -0.35 6.81
N ARG A 16 -21.56 -1.43 6.60
CA ARG A 16 -21.03 -2.75 6.21
C ARG A 16 -20.91 -2.95 4.71
N GLU A 17 -21.32 -2.00 3.89
CA GLU A 17 -20.79 -1.93 2.53
C GLU A 17 -19.31 -1.55 2.64
N SER A 18 -18.43 -2.52 2.35
CA SER A 18 -17.00 -2.33 2.40
C SER A 18 -16.62 -1.14 1.51
N LEU A 19 -16.21 -0.03 2.13
CA LEU A 19 -15.78 1.16 1.42
C LEU A 19 -14.77 0.77 0.33
N ASN A 20 -15.15 0.99 -0.93
CA ASN A 20 -14.28 0.78 -2.06
C ASN A 20 -13.65 2.12 -2.45
N ILE A 21 -12.34 2.24 -2.28
CA ILE A 21 -11.62 3.49 -2.58
C ILE A 21 -11.73 3.87 -4.07
N LEU A 22 -11.99 2.90 -4.95
CA LEU A 22 -12.14 3.13 -6.39
C LEU A 22 -13.34 4.01 -6.71
N ASP A 23 -14.41 3.97 -5.90
CA ASP A 23 -15.60 4.80 -6.09
C ASP A 23 -15.30 6.31 -5.90
N TYR A 24 -14.15 6.62 -5.28
CA TYR A 24 -13.71 7.98 -4.98
C TYR A 24 -12.54 8.45 -5.85
N ILE A 25 -11.92 7.56 -6.64
CA ILE A 25 -10.79 7.90 -7.52
C ILE A 25 -11.33 8.08 -8.94
N PRO A 26 -11.34 9.31 -9.47
CA PRO A 26 -11.92 9.57 -10.78
C PRO A 26 -11.00 9.11 -11.92
N THR A 27 -11.62 8.92 -13.09
CA THR A 27 -10.92 8.70 -14.36
C THR A 27 -10.45 10.04 -14.93
N GLY A 28 -9.24 10.06 -15.50
CA GLY A 28 -8.64 11.23 -16.14
C GLY A 28 -7.74 12.05 -15.20
N ARG A 29 -6.56 12.44 -15.68
CA ARG A 29 -5.58 13.24 -14.92
C ARG A 29 -6.14 14.58 -14.44
N MET A 30 -6.98 15.22 -15.25
CA MET A 30 -7.57 16.51 -14.91
C MET A 30 -8.50 16.43 -13.71
N ASN A 31 -9.02 15.24 -13.40
CA ASN A 31 -9.89 14.99 -12.26
C ASN A 31 -9.14 14.48 -11.03
N ALA A 32 -7.82 14.35 -11.08
CA ALA A 32 -7.03 13.72 -10.03
C ALA A 32 -7.34 14.28 -8.63
N ILE A 33 -7.35 13.37 -7.65
CA ILE A 33 -7.76 13.66 -6.28
C ILE A 33 -6.62 13.43 -5.29
N THR A 34 -6.39 14.37 -4.40
CA THR A 34 -5.35 14.24 -3.37
C THR A 34 -5.73 13.21 -2.31
N ARG A 35 -4.73 12.63 -1.65
CA ARG A 35 -4.96 11.68 -0.53
C ARG A 35 -5.72 12.33 0.62
N HIS A 36 -5.43 13.61 0.88
CA HIS A 36 -6.13 14.40 1.89
C HIS A 36 -7.61 14.59 1.55
N ALA A 37 -7.93 14.91 0.29
CA ALA A 37 -9.31 15.02 -0.17
C ALA A 37 -10.04 13.67 -0.09
N LEU A 38 -9.38 12.56 -0.43
CA LEU A 38 -9.92 11.22 -0.23
C LEU A 38 -10.23 10.95 1.25
N ALA A 39 -9.31 11.25 2.17
CA ALA A 39 -9.53 11.08 3.61
C ALA A 39 -10.75 11.87 4.12
N ILE A 40 -10.92 13.11 3.65
CA ILE A 40 -12.09 13.94 3.98
C ILE A 40 -13.38 13.30 3.45
N ARG A 41 -13.40 12.86 2.18
CA ARG A 41 -14.60 12.31 1.53
C ARG A 41 -15.04 10.96 2.10
N THR A 42 -14.09 10.17 2.58
CA THR A 42 -14.31 8.79 3.04
C THR A 42 -14.42 8.69 4.56
N GLY A 43 -14.02 9.72 5.31
CA GLY A 43 -14.01 9.71 6.78
C GLY A 43 -12.95 8.79 7.41
N ILE A 44 -12.07 8.18 6.60
CA ILE A 44 -10.99 7.32 7.09
C ILE A 44 -9.66 8.07 7.15
N SER A 45 -8.74 7.58 7.97
CA SER A 45 -7.43 8.23 8.14
C SER A 45 -6.60 8.22 6.86
N ASP A 46 -5.75 9.23 6.68
CA ASP A 46 -4.82 9.34 5.54
C ASP A 46 -3.93 8.08 5.37
N ARG A 47 -3.57 7.43 6.50
CA ARG A 47 -2.84 6.16 6.50
C ARG A 47 -3.67 5.03 5.90
N GLN A 48 -4.95 4.89 6.29
CA GLN A 48 -5.85 3.89 5.73
C GLN A 48 -6.11 4.13 4.24
N VAL A 49 -6.31 5.39 3.82
CA VAL A 49 -6.46 5.74 2.40
C VAL A 49 -5.23 5.29 1.61
N ARG A 50 -4.02 5.55 2.12
CA ARG A 50 -2.77 5.11 1.47
C ARG A 50 -2.73 3.59 1.28
N ASP A 51 -3.15 2.84 2.29
CA ASP A 51 -3.15 1.38 2.25
C ASP A 51 -4.23 0.86 1.29
N LEU A 52 -5.43 1.44 1.27
CA LEU A 52 -6.49 1.12 0.32
C LEU A 52 -6.07 1.37 -1.12
N ILE A 53 -5.44 2.51 -1.43
CA ILE A 53 -4.90 2.80 -2.77
C ILE A 53 -3.86 1.75 -3.16
N HIS A 54 -2.97 1.37 -2.23
CA HIS A 54 -1.96 0.35 -2.49
C HIS A 54 -2.57 -1.01 -2.82
N TYR A 55 -3.66 -1.40 -2.15
CA TYR A 55 -4.36 -2.65 -2.46
C TYR A 55 -5.14 -2.57 -3.77
N ALA A 56 -5.88 -1.48 -4.00
CA ALA A 56 -6.67 -1.28 -5.22
C ALA A 56 -5.83 -1.27 -6.50
N ARG A 57 -4.55 -0.86 -6.41
CA ARG A 57 -3.59 -0.94 -7.53
C ARG A 57 -3.33 -2.36 -8.05
N ARG A 58 -3.72 -3.40 -7.31
CA ARG A 58 -3.63 -4.79 -7.78
C ARG A 58 -4.68 -5.11 -8.84
N ASP A 59 -5.78 -4.36 -8.84
CA ASP A 59 -6.94 -4.62 -9.70
C ASP A 59 -7.01 -3.62 -10.87
N ILE A 60 -6.64 -2.35 -10.63
CA ILE A 60 -6.69 -1.29 -11.65
C ILE A 60 -5.50 -0.31 -11.54
N PRO A 61 -4.96 0.23 -12.66
CA PRO A 61 -3.92 1.24 -12.60
C PRO A 61 -4.39 2.54 -11.94
N ILE A 62 -3.75 2.92 -10.83
CA ILE A 62 -3.97 4.20 -10.14
C ILE A 62 -2.67 5.00 -10.16
N LEU A 63 -2.63 6.02 -11.01
CA LEU A 63 -1.44 6.83 -11.23
C LEU A 63 -1.38 8.00 -10.25
N ASN A 64 -0.16 8.44 -9.95
CA ASN A 64 0.12 9.74 -9.33
C ASN A 64 1.42 10.25 -9.94
N MET A 65 1.36 11.41 -10.61
CA MET A 65 2.48 11.96 -11.39
C MET A 65 3.43 12.84 -10.56
N GLN A 66 3.28 12.86 -9.24
CA GLN A 66 4.08 13.68 -8.32
C GLN A 66 4.02 15.20 -8.59
N ASP A 67 2.98 15.66 -9.29
CA ASP A 67 2.73 17.06 -9.62
C ASP A 67 1.79 17.76 -8.62
N GLY A 68 1.49 17.10 -7.50
CA GLY A 68 0.59 17.59 -6.46
C GLY A 68 -0.90 17.42 -6.75
N ARG A 69 -1.31 17.03 -7.97
CA ARG A 69 -2.74 16.88 -8.33
C ARG A 69 -3.40 15.67 -7.67
N GLY A 70 -2.62 14.63 -7.42
CA GLY A 70 -3.06 13.45 -6.67
C GLY A 70 -3.21 12.20 -7.54
N TYR A 71 -4.21 11.39 -7.22
CA TYR A 71 -4.44 10.06 -7.77
C TYR A 71 -5.58 10.05 -8.78
N PHE A 72 -5.44 9.28 -9.85
CA PHE A 72 -6.47 9.09 -10.87
C PHE A 72 -6.31 7.73 -11.54
N ILE A 73 -7.39 7.25 -12.14
CA ILE A 73 -7.36 6.13 -13.09
C ILE A 73 -7.16 6.74 -14.48
N PRO A 74 -6.17 6.31 -15.27
CA PRO A 74 -5.94 6.91 -16.58
C PRO A 74 -7.08 6.57 -17.53
N ASP A 75 -7.53 7.53 -18.34
CA ASP A 75 -8.53 7.30 -19.38
C ASP A 75 -7.88 6.53 -20.55
N MET A 76 -8.32 5.29 -20.77
CA MET A 76 -7.82 4.46 -21.86
C MET A 76 -8.38 4.83 -23.23
N ASN A 77 -9.23 5.85 -23.34
CA ASN A 77 -9.63 6.46 -24.62
C ASN A 77 -8.75 7.66 -25.00
N ASP A 78 -7.89 8.15 -24.09
CA ASP A 78 -6.97 9.26 -24.33
C ASP A 78 -5.53 8.75 -24.56
N ASP A 79 -4.95 9.05 -25.71
CA ASP A 79 -3.59 8.60 -26.07
C ASP A 79 -2.48 9.17 -25.19
N VAL A 80 -2.66 10.39 -24.66
CA VAL A 80 -1.72 11.00 -23.73
C VAL A 80 -1.73 10.22 -22.42
N GLU A 81 -2.92 9.88 -21.91
CA GLU A 81 -3.03 9.12 -20.65
C GLU A 81 -2.60 7.66 -20.77
N ARG A 82 -2.80 7.02 -21.94
CA ARG A 82 -2.14 5.74 -22.27
C ARG A 82 -0.62 5.85 -22.17
N GLY A 83 -0.06 6.94 -22.70
CA GLY A 83 1.36 7.26 -22.57
C GLY A 83 1.81 7.43 -21.12
N MET A 84 0.99 8.04 -20.26
CA MET A 84 1.25 8.17 -18.83
C MET A 84 1.28 6.81 -18.13
N LEU A 85 0.37 5.89 -18.48
CA LEU A 85 0.39 4.52 -17.96
C LEU A 85 1.70 3.81 -18.32
N ALA A 86 2.14 3.89 -19.57
CA ALA A 86 3.42 3.32 -19.98
C ALA A 86 4.62 3.94 -19.23
N ALA A 87 4.60 5.25 -18.99
CA ALA A 87 5.64 5.92 -18.21
C ALA A 87 5.64 5.46 -16.73
N TYR A 88 4.45 5.32 -16.13
CA TYR A 88 4.27 4.81 -14.79
C TYR A 88 4.83 3.39 -14.64
N VAL A 89 4.54 2.48 -15.59
CA VAL A 89 5.09 1.12 -15.58
C VAL A 89 6.62 1.13 -15.58
N ARG A 90 7.24 1.91 -16.48
CA ARG A 90 8.71 2.05 -16.53
C ARG A 90 9.27 2.56 -15.20
N GLN A 91 8.58 3.52 -14.56
CA GLN A 91 8.98 4.05 -13.26
C GLN A 91 8.96 2.97 -12.17
N GLU A 92 7.88 2.18 -12.09
CA GLU A 92 7.74 1.14 -11.08
C GLU A 92 8.70 -0.04 -11.31
N GLU A 93 8.98 -0.40 -12.57
CA GLU A 93 10.03 -1.38 -12.90
C GLU A 93 11.42 -0.90 -12.47
N ASN A 94 11.74 0.38 -12.70
CA ASN A 94 12.98 0.98 -12.22
C ASN A 94 13.06 0.95 -10.69
N ARG A 95 11.95 1.23 -10.01
CA ARG A 95 11.86 1.16 -8.56
C ARG A 95 12.08 -0.26 -8.05
N LEU A 96 11.49 -1.26 -8.69
CA LEU A 96 11.69 -2.67 -8.36
C LEU A 96 13.17 -3.07 -8.47
N ARG A 97 13.83 -2.68 -9.57
CA ARG A 97 15.27 -2.92 -9.76
C ARG A 97 16.12 -2.24 -8.69
N SER A 98 15.83 -0.97 -8.39
CA SER A 98 16.53 -0.20 -7.35
C SER A 98 16.41 -0.86 -5.97
N ILE A 99 15.20 -1.29 -5.59
CA ILE A 99 14.97 -2.07 -4.35
C ILE A 99 15.80 -3.36 -4.37
N GLY A 100 15.82 -4.07 -5.49
CA GLY A 100 16.64 -5.27 -5.67
C GLY A 100 18.12 -5.02 -5.42
N TRP A 101 18.67 -3.94 -5.98
CA TRP A 101 20.07 -3.54 -5.78
C TRP A 101 20.36 -3.19 -4.32
N SER A 102 19.51 -2.40 -3.67
CA SER A 102 19.68 -2.08 -2.24
C SER A 102 19.62 -3.34 -1.36
N LEU A 103 18.73 -4.29 -1.68
CA LEU A 103 18.62 -5.56 -0.96
C LEU A 103 19.83 -6.47 -1.15
N ALA A 104 20.57 -6.36 -2.26
CA ALA A 104 21.73 -7.20 -2.52
C ALA A 104 22.81 -7.01 -1.44
N SER A 105 23.12 -5.76 -1.08
CA SER A 105 24.06 -5.43 -0.02
C SER A 105 23.58 -5.97 1.34
N ALA A 106 22.32 -5.72 1.71
CA ALA A 106 21.75 -6.20 2.96
C ALA A 106 21.80 -7.73 3.10
N ARG A 107 21.47 -8.46 2.02
CA ARG A 107 21.57 -9.93 1.97
C ARG A 107 23.01 -10.40 2.10
N GLN A 108 23.96 -9.71 1.47
CA GLN A 108 25.37 -10.06 1.58
C GLN A 108 25.87 -9.86 3.01
N THR A 109 25.52 -8.75 3.66
CA THR A 109 25.84 -8.51 5.07
C THR A 109 25.29 -9.62 5.97
N CYS A 110 24.03 -10.03 5.76
CA CYS A 110 23.49 -11.14 6.54
C CYS A 110 24.30 -12.43 6.38
N ARG A 111 24.74 -12.77 5.16
CA ARG A 111 25.61 -13.94 4.91
C ARG A 111 26.95 -13.81 5.63
N ASN A 112 27.63 -12.67 5.47
CA ASN A 112 28.93 -12.42 6.09
C ASN A 112 28.86 -12.50 7.62
N CYS A 113 27.72 -12.13 8.21
CA CYS A 113 27.49 -12.16 9.66
C CYS A 113 26.82 -13.46 10.15
N GLY A 114 26.59 -14.47 9.29
CA GLY A 114 25.91 -15.71 9.67
C GLY A 114 24.45 -15.53 10.10
N ILE A 115 23.80 -14.42 9.73
CA ILE A 115 22.40 -14.13 10.03
C ILE A 115 21.51 -14.85 9.01
N ASP A 116 20.62 -15.71 9.48
CA ASP A 116 19.59 -16.33 8.64
C ASP A 116 18.31 -15.49 8.66
N TRP A 117 18.16 -14.60 7.66
CA TRP A 117 17.00 -13.73 7.51
C TRP A 117 15.76 -14.45 6.96
N ARG A 118 15.86 -15.75 6.66
CA ARG A 118 14.73 -16.61 6.28
C ARG A 118 14.20 -17.42 7.44
N ALA A 119 14.95 -17.53 8.53
CA ALA A 119 14.49 -18.21 9.73
C ALA A 119 13.26 -17.48 10.29
N SER A 120 12.23 -18.24 10.65
CA SER A 120 11.10 -17.72 11.44
C SER A 120 11.63 -16.99 12.68
N ARG A 121 10.92 -15.95 13.14
CA ARG A 121 11.26 -15.15 14.33
C ARG A 121 11.66 -16.01 15.55
N ASN A 122 11.08 -17.20 15.68
CA ASN A 122 11.38 -18.15 16.74
C ASN A 122 12.77 -18.80 16.62
N GLY A 123 13.25 -19.07 15.39
CA GLY A 123 14.55 -19.73 15.15
C GLY A 123 15.76 -18.84 15.43
N ILE A 124 15.63 -17.53 15.27
CA ILE A 124 16.69 -16.55 15.59
C ILE A 124 16.93 -16.50 17.11
N VAL A 125 15.86 -16.47 17.89
CA VAL A 125 15.92 -16.45 19.37
C VAL A 125 16.50 -17.77 19.91
N GLU A 126 16.14 -18.90 19.30
CA GLU A 126 16.64 -20.21 19.73
C GLU A 126 18.12 -20.43 19.38
N LYS A 127 18.58 -19.98 18.20
CA LYS A 127 20.01 -19.97 17.86
C LYS A 127 20.82 -19.08 18.81
N ALA A 128 20.32 -17.89 19.15
CA ALA A 128 20.98 -16.99 20.09
C ALA A 128 21.10 -17.60 21.51
N ARG A 129 20.08 -18.34 21.96
CA ARG A 129 20.13 -19.10 23.22
C ARG A 129 21.13 -20.25 23.18
N ARG A 130 21.19 -21.01 22.08
CA ARG A 130 22.15 -22.13 21.92
C ARG A 130 23.61 -21.65 21.78
N ALA A 131 23.84 -20.47 21.21
CA ALA A 131 25.17 -19.88 21.04
C ALA A 131 25.79 -19.33 22.35
N GLY A 132 25.10 -19.43 23.50
CA GLY A 132 25.69 -19.10 24.79
C GLY A 132 26.09 -17.63 24.96
N ILE A 133 25.55 -16.71 24.15
CA ILE A 133 25.76 -15.27 24.30
C ILE A 133 25.00 -14.82 25.56
N ARG A 134 25.65 -14.98 26.71
CA ARG A 134 25.27 -14.32 27.97
C ARG A 134 25.23 -12.82 27.68
N LYS A 135 24.06 -12.21 27.81
CA LYS A 135 24.00 -10.76 28.01
C LYS A 135 24.83 -10.47 29.26
N GLY A 136 25.90 -9.69 29.08
CA GLY A 136 26.65 -9.11 30.19
C GLY A 136 25.71 -8.32 31.10
N ALA A 137 26.00 -8.41 32.40
CA ALA A 137 25.35 -7.69 33.48
C ALA A 137 25.38 -6.17 33.28
#